data_AF-A0A936TFK1-F1
#
_entry.id   AF-A0A936TFK1-F1
#
_cell.length_a   1.000
_cell.length_b   1.000
_cell.length_c   1.000
_cell.angle_alpha   90.00
_cell.angle_beta   90.00
_cell.angle_gamma   90.00
#
_symmetry.space_group_name_H-M   'P 1'
#
loop_
_entity.id
_entity.type
_entity.pdbx_description
1 polymer ?
#
loop_
_entity_poly.entity_id
_entity_poly.type
_entity_poly.pdbx_seq_one_letter_code
_entity_poly.pdbx_strand_id
1 'polypeptide(L)'
;MILLVIVLAGIGSYLFRSVFILALADRTPPPVVSKALRNVGPAVLSALVVTDLWGPSAPPVGTPELLGVLAAGLAAWRTRNLIVAVVVGMVVRWVLLAAGL
;
A
#
# COMPACT_ATOMS: atom_id res chain seq x y z
N MET A 1 20.23 7.82 21.04
CA MET A 1 19.02 8.67 20.98
C MET A 1 18.06 8.24 19.86
N ILE A 2 18.52 8.03 18.63
CA ILE A 2 17.67 7.60 17.50
C ILE A 2 16.90 6.29 17.75
N LEU A 3 17.54 5.29 18.38
CA LEU A 3 16.91 3.98 18.65
C LEU A 3 15.67 4.10 19.55
N LEU A 4 15.74 4.98 20.56
CA LEU A 4 14.63 5.19 21.48
C LEU A 4 13.43 5.83 20.77
N VAL A 5 13.67 6.74 19.82
CA VAL A 5 12.63 7.36 19.00
C VAL A 5 11.98 6.35 18.06
N ILE A 6 12.76 5.49 17.40
CA ILE A 6 12.23 4.43 16.51
C ILE A 6 11.36 3.45 17.31
N VAL A 7 11.83 3.03 18.49
CA VAL A 7 11.08 2.13 19.37
C VAL A 7 9.78 2.80 19.84
N LEU A 8 9.82 4.06 20.29
CA LEU A 8 8.60 4.79 20.68
C LEU A 8 7.62 4.97 19.50
N ALA A 9 8.11 5.32 18.32
CA ALA A 9 7.29 5.49 17.12
C ALA A 9 6.65 4.16 16.66
N GLY A 10 7.42 3.07 16.74
CA GLY A 10 6.93 1.71 16.46
C GLY A 10 5.84 1.28 17.44
N ILE A 11 6.08 1.48 18.75
CA ILE A 11 5.09 1.19 19.79
C ILE A 11 3.85 2.05 19.58
N GLY A 12 3.99 3.35 19.35
CA GLY A 12 2.88 4.27 19.12
C GLY A 12 2.03 3.90 17.91
N SER A 13 2.66 3.54 16.79
CA SER A 13 1.94 3.05 15.59
C SER A 13 1.18 1.75 15.85
N TYR A 14 1.81 0.81 16.57
CA TYR A 14 1.14 -0.44 16.94
C TYR A 14 -0.03 -0.19 17.88
N LEU A 15 0.14 0.65 18.90
CA LEU A 15 -0.91 1.01 19.84
C LEU A 15 -2.10 1.66 19.15
N PHE A 16 -1.87 2.57 18.20
CA PHE A 16 -2.94 3.21 17.42
C PHE A 16 -3.78 2.18 16.64
N ARG A 17 -3.11 1.17 16.06
CA ARG A 17 -3.76 0.08 15.34
C ARG A 17 -4.51 -0.85 16.30
N SER A 18 -3.90 -1.17 17.43
CA SER A 18 -4.44 -2.09 18.44
C SER A 18 -5.60 -1.50 19.22
N VAL A 19 -5.62 -0.20 19.51
CA VAL A 19 -6.74 0.48 20.19
C VAL A 19 -8.02 0.32 19.39
N PHE A 20 -7.96 0.45 18.05
CA PHE A 20 -9.12 0.22 17.20
C PHE A 20 -9.56 -1.24 17.17
N ILE A 21 -8.62 -2.19 17.22
CA ILE A 21 -8.95 -3.62 17.22
C ILE A 21 -9.54 -4.06 18.56
N LEU A 22 -8.97 -3.63 19.69
CA LEU A 22 -9.45 -3.94 21.04
C LEU A 22 -10.76 -3.21 21.38
N ALA A 23 -10.89 -1.93 21.01
CA ALA A 23 -12.13 -1.18 21.27
C ALA A 23 -13.32 -1.65 20.42
N LEU A 24 -13.05 -2.31 19.28
CA LEU A 24 -14.06 -2.88 18.39
C LEU A 24 -14.25 -4.40 18.60
N ALA A 25 -13.51 -5.02 19.53
CA ALA A 25 -13.57 -6.46 19.77
C ALA A 25 -14.92 -6.91 20.38
N ASP A 26 -15.52 -6.09 21.26
CA ASP A 26 -16.78 -6.42 21.94
C ASP A 26 -18.03 -5.81 21.30
N ARG A 27 -17.88 -4.97 20.27
CA ARG A 27 -18.98 -4.24 19.62
C ARG A 27 -19.02 -4.62 18.16
N THR A 28 -20.00 -5.42 17.74
CA THR A 28 -20.24 -5.69 16.32
C THR A 28 -20.42 -4.37 15.58
N PRO A 29 -19.46 -3.94 14.75
CA PRO A 29 -19.56 -2.66 14.05
C PRO A 29 -20.76 -2.71 13.09
N PRO A 30 -21.48 -1.59 12.90
CA PRO A 30 -22.57 -1.53 11.94
C PRO A 30 -22.08 -1.97 10.55
N PRO A 31 -22.93 -2.62 9.74
CA PRO A 31 -22.50 -3.29 8.50
C PRO A 31 -21.78 -2.36 7.51
N VAL A 32 -22.06 -1.06 7.56
CA VAL A 32 -21.38 -0.02 6.77
C VAL A 32 -19.89 0.09 7.12
N VAL A 33 -19.55 0.07 8.42
CA VAL A 33 -18.17 0.22 8.89
C VAL A 33 -17.36 -1.04 8.61
N SER A 34 -17.93 -2.23 8.79
CA SER A 34 -17.28 -3.49 8.43
C SER A 34 -16.96 -3.57 6.93
N LYS A 35 -17.89 -3.12 6.08
CA LYS A 35 -17.70 -3.06 4.64
C LYS A 35 -16.62 -2.04 4.23
N ALA A 36 -16.57 -0.89 4.91
CA ALA A 36 -15.52 0.10 4.71
C ALA A 36 -14.13 -0.44 5.14
N LEU A 37 -14.05 -1.09 6.30
CA LEU A 37 -12.80 -1.70 6.82
C LEU A 37 -12.23 -2.75 5.84
N ARG A 38 -13.08 -3.54 5.18
CA ARG A 38 -12.66 -4.48 4.13
C ARG A 38 -12.01 -3.80 2.92
N ASN A 39 -12.36 -2.54 2.64
CA ASN A 39 -11.84 -1.76 1.51
C ASN A 39 -10.61 -0.92 1.88
N VAL A 40 -10.23 -0.85 3.16
CA VAL A 40 -9.06 -0.07 3.60
C VAL A 40 -7.77 -0.62 2.98
N GLY A 41 -7.58 -1.94 2.97
CA GLY A 41 -6.39 -2.56 2.39
C GLY A 41 -6.14 -2.14 0.93
N PRO A 42 -7.10 -2.36 0.01
CA PRO A 42 -7.01 -1.89 -1.36
C PRO A 42 -6.88 -0.36 -1.47
N ALA A 43 -7.62 0.41 -0.68
CA ALA A 43 -7.61 1.88 -0.75
C ALA A 43 -6.25 2.47 -0.36
N VAL A 44 -5.63 1.95 0.71
CA VAL A 44 -4.31 2.39 1.17
C VAL A 44 -3.25 2.04 0.12
N LEU A 45 -3.30 0.85 -0.47
CA LEU A 45 -2.35 0.48 -1.52
C LEU A 45 -2.49 1.39 -2.75
N SER A 46 -3.72 1.72 -3.17
CA SER A 46 -3.95 2.71 -4.24
C SER A 46 -3.39 4.08 -3.88
N ALA A 47 -3.62 4.56 -2.65
CA ALA A 47 -3.12 5.85 -2.19
C ALA A 47 -1.58 5.89 -2.15
N LEU A 48 -0.94 4.80 -1.72
CA LEU A 48 0.52 4.66 -1.72
C LEU A 48 1.06 4.74 -3.14
N VAL A 49 0.48 4.02 -4.09
CA VAL A 49 0.88 4.05 -5.51
C VAL A 49 0.71 5.46 -6.10
N VAL A 50 -0.41 6.13 -5.84
CA VAL A 50 -0.62 7.50 -6.32
C VAL A 50 0.41 8.46 -5.70
N THR A 51 0.70 8.32 -4.42
CA THR A 51 1.69 9.17 -3.72
C THR A 51 3.11 8.91 -4.22
N ASP A 52 3.43 7.68 -4.59
CA ASP A 52 4.73 7.32 -5.17
C ASP A 52 4.92 7.98 -6.55
N LEU A 53 3.85 8.08 -7.35
CA LEU A 53 3.90 8.65 -8.71
C LEU A 53 3.79 10.17 -8.74
N TRP A 54 2.99 10.77 -7.86
CA TRP A 54 2.63 12.18 -7.89
C TRP A 54 3.07 12.95 -6.63
N GLY A 55 3.75 12.28 -5.71
CA GLY A 55 4.19 12.89 -4.46
C GLY A 55 5.28 13.94 -4.65
N PRO A 56 5.49 14.81 -3.66
CA PRO A 56 6.52 15.86 -3.70
C PRO A 56 7.97 15.32 -3.77
N SER A 57 8.16 14.01 -3.57
CA SER A 57 9.44 13.32 -3.70
C SER A 57 9.45 12.32 -4.87
N ALA A 58 8.48 12.40 -5.78
CA ALA A 58 8.42 11.52 -6.93
C ALA A 58 9.62 11.79 -7.86
N PRO A 59 10.36 10.74 -8.29
CA PRO A 59 11.34 10.89 -9.35
C PRO A 59 10.66 11.41 -10.64
N PRO A 60 11.40 12.05 -11.57
CA PRO A 60 10.84 12.43 -12.85
C PRO A 60 10.24 11.18 -13.51
N VAL A 61 8.91 11.16 -13.61
CA VAL A 61 8.14 9.97 -13.97
C VAL A 61 8.61 9.46 -15.33
N GLY A 62 9.38 8.38 -15.32
CA GLY A 62 9.85 7.74 -16.54
C GLY A 62 8.73 6.96 -17.22
N THR A 63 8.83 6.77 -18.53
CA THR A 63 8.03 5.77 -19.25
C THR A 63 8.03 4.37 -18.60
N PRO A 64 9.12 3.86 -17.97
CA PRO A 64 9.08 2.56 -17.30
C PRO A 64 8.24 2.52 -16.02
N GLU A 65 8.18 3.58 -15.22
CA GLU A 65 7.38 3.61 -13.99
C GLU A 65 5.88 3.63 -14.30
N LEU A 66 5.47 4.39 -15.33
CA LEU A 66 4.09 4.40 -15.81
C LEU A 66 3.63 3.02 -16.30
N LEU A 67 4.50 2.31 -17.04
CA LEU A 67 4.22 0.96 -17.54
C LEU A 67 4.16 -0.07 -16.40
N GLY A 68 5.05 0.05 -15.40
CA GLY A 68 5.02 -0.80 -14.20
C GLY A 68 3.73 -0.65 -13.40
N VAL A 69 3.25 0.58 -13.24
CA VAL A 69 2.00 0.89 -12.52
C VAL A 69 0.78 0.43 -13.30
N LEU A 70 0.77 0.63 -14.62
CA LEU A 70 -0.30 0.12 -15.49
C LEU A 70 -0.37 -1.41 -15.46
N ALA A 71 0.77 -2.10 -15.55
CA ALA A 71 0.81 -3.56 -15.46
C ALA A 71 0.38 -4.08 -14.08
N ALA A 72 0.83 -3.43 -13.00
CA ALA A 72 0.42 -3.75 -11.64
C ALA A 72 -1.09 -3.53 -11.42
N GLY A 73 -1.63 -2.42 -11.92
CA GLY A 73 -3.06 -2.11 -11.87
C GLY A 73 -3.90 -3.12 -12.66
N LEU A 74 -3.45 -3.51 -13.85
CA LEU A 74 -4.12 -4.52 -14.68
C LEU A 74 -4.08 -5.91 -14.03
N ALA A 75 -2.95 -6.29 -13.43
CA ALA A 75 -2.81 -7.53 -12.67
C ALA A 75 -3.73 -7.53 -11.43
N ALA A 76 -3.80 -6.42 -10.69
CA ALA A 76 -4.69 -6.25 -9.54
C ALA A 76 -6.17 -6.40 -9.95
N TRP A 77 -6.56 -5.82 -11.07
CA TRP A 77 -7.90 -5.96 -11.64
C TRP A 77 -8.22 -7.41 -12.03
N ARG A 78 -7.25 -8.14 -12.58
CA ARG A 78 -7.48 -9.49 -13.08
C ARG A 78 -7.51 -10.55 -11.98
N THR A 79 -6.61 -10.48 -11.01
CA THR A 79 -6.46 -11.52 -9.99
C THR A 79 -7.19 -11.22 -8.68
N ARG A 80 -7.62 -9.97 -8.45
CA ARG A 80 -8.24 -9.54 -7.18
C ARG A 80 -7.40 -9.89 -5.94
N ASN A 81 -6.11 -10.20 -6.16
CA ASN A 81 -5.14 -10.65 -5.16
C ASN A 81 -3.98 -9.66 -5.13
N LEU A 82 -3.85 -8.97 -4.00
CA LEU A 82 -2.86 -7.92 -3.78
C LEU A 82 -1.43 -8.45 -3.87
N ILE A 83 -1.18 -9.69 -3.46
CA ILE A 83 0.16 -10.30 -3.51
C ILE A 83 0.60 -10.43 -4.97
N VAL A 84 -0.29 -10.89 -5.85
CA VAL A 84 0.01 -11.04 -7.27
C VAL A 84 0.24 -9.67 -7.93
N ALA A 85 -0.56 -8.67 -7.58
CA ALA A 85 -0.37 -7.31 -8.10
C ALA A 85 0.99 -6.71 -7.72
N VAL A 86 1.41 -6.89 -6.46
CA VAL A 86 2.71 -6.40 -5.98
C VAL A 86 3.85 -7.16 -6.66
N VAL A 87 3.78 -8.49 -6.74
CA VAL A 87 4.82 -9.30 -7.39
C VAL A 87 4.94 -8.93 -8.87
N VAL A 88 3.82 -8.80 -9.58
CA VAL A 88 3.83 -8.40 -11.01
C VAL A 88 4.40 -7.00 -11.17
N GLY A 89 3.97 -6.02 -10.36
CA GLY A 89 4.53 -4.67 -10.41
C GLY A 89 6.04 -4.63 -10.15
N MET A 90 6.50 -5.42 -9.18
CA MET A 90 7.91 -5.53 -8.84
C MET A 90 8.71 -6.17 -9.98
N VAL A 91 8.22 -7.27 -10.56
CA VAL A 91 8.86 -7.95 -11.70
C VAL A 91 8.91 -7.04 -12.93
N VAL A 92 7.81 -6.37 -13.28
CA VAL A 92 7.76 -5.47 -14.44
C VAL A 92 8.71 -4.29 -14.26
N ARG A 93 8.71 -3.66 -13.08
CA ARG A 93 9.67 -2.58 -12.76
C ARG A 93 11.11 -3.06 -12.86
N TRP A 94 11.41 -4.25 -12.36
CA TRP A 94 12.76 -4.83 -12.43
C TRP A 94 13.19 -5.14 -13.86
N VAL A 95 12.30 -5.70 -14.67
CA VAL A 95 12.59 -6.00 -16.08
C VAL A 95 12.83 -4.72 -16.87
N LEU A 96 12.03 -3.67 -16.61
CA LEU A 96 12.20 -2.37 -17.27
C LEU A 96 13.50 -1.68 -16.86
N LEU A 97 13.83 -1.72 -15.57
CA LEU A 97 15.08 -1.16 -15.04
C LEU A 97 16.31 -1.95 -15.53
N ALA A 98 16.20 -3.27 -15.65
CA ALA A 98 17.24 -4.13 -16.23
C ALA A 98 17.39 -3.92 -17.76
N ALA A 99 16.32 -3.50 -18.45
CA ALA A 99 16.36 -3.15 -19.86
C ALA A 99 17.02 -1.78 -20.15
N GLY A 100 17.42 -1.03 -19.11
CA GLY A 100 18.16 0.22 -19.26
C GLY A 100 17.32 1.41 -19.75
N LEU A 101 16.00 1.37 -19.52
CA LEU A 101 15.06 2.47 -19.74
C LEU A 101 14.89 3.33 -18.49
#